data_AF-A0A367IKY5-F1
#
_entry.id   AF-A0A367IKY5-F1
#
_cell.length_a   1.000
_cell.length_b   1.000
_cell.length_c   1.000
_cell.angle_alpha   90.00
_cell.angle_beta   90.00
_cell.angle_gamma   90.00
#
_symmetry.space_group_name_H-M   'P 1'
#
loop_
_entity.id
_entity.type
_entity.pdbx_description
1 polymer ?
#
loop_
_entity_poly.entity_id
_entity_poly.type
_entity_poly.pdbx_seq_one_letter_code
_entity_poly.pdbx_strand_id
1 'polypeptide(L)'
;MGFMPKRGLNVNECEIARAYKVGTTLIEPISFTVPRKSEAFQSDIFPPCSSDEPSLTADEWFEGKNADRKLVDLEAGFTAKAKKEFVPVAVEKQAANQESVSSSPSKEKNYQEAFHEARKENEELKGKISQKDVKIRVLEIEIDKLRTEVAEISLSQKNEELPHSSNATIE
;
A
#
# COMPACT_ATOMS: atom_id res chain seq x y z
N MET A 1 13.03 -0.10 17.58
CA MET A 1 12.05 0.91 17.14
C MET A 1 12.65 1.73 16.02
N GLY A 2 12.04 1.73 14.83
CA GLY A 2 12.44 2.57 13.70
C GLY A 2 11.48 3.74 13.49
N PHE A 3 11.93 4.84 12.91
CA PHE A 3 11.10 6.00 12.59
C PHE A 3 11.08 6.26 11.08
N MET A 4 9.94 6.72 10.58
CA MET A 4 9.80 7.23 9.22
C MET A 4 10.61 8.53 9.06
N PRO A 5 11.43 8.68 8.01
CA PRO A 5 12.02 9.97 7.67
C PRO A 5 10.97 11.06 7.47
N LYS A 6 11.30 12.32 7.79
CA LYS A 6 10.39 13.47 7.68
C LYS A 6 9.69 13.56 6.32
N ARG A 7 10.39 13.23 5.23
CA ARG A 7 9.87 13.22 3.85
C ARG A 7 8.75 12.20 3.58
N GLY A 8 8.56 11.21 4.44
CA GLY A 8 7.52 10.18 4.30
C GLY A 8 6.36 10.32 5.29
N LEU A 9 6.28 11.44 6.01
CA LEU A 9 5.19 11.75 6.93
C LEU A 9 3.99 12.38 6.19
N ASN A 10 2.81 12.25 6.77
CA ASN A 10 1.60 12.88 6.26
C ASN A 10 1.53 14.34 6.71
N VAL A 11 1.85 15.24 5.78
CA VAL A 11 1.90 16.69 6.03
C VAL A 11 0.51 17.29 6.23
N ASN A 12 -0.51 16.76 5.52
CA ASN A 12 -1.88 17.25 5.62
C ASN A 12 -2.47 16.99 7.01
N GLU A 13 -2.21 15.81 7.57
CA GLU A 13 -2.64 15.43 8.93
C GLU A 13 -1.73 15.99 10.04
N CYS A 14 -0.81 16.92 9.74
CA CYS A 14 0.13 17.47 10.71
C CYS A 14 0.92 16.38 11.49
N GLU A 15 1.24 15.27 10.83
CA GLU A 15 2.01 14.16 11.40
C GLU A 15 3.49 14.56 11.50
N ILE A 16 4.00 14.71 12.72
CA ILE A 16 5.38 15.13 12.98
C ILE A 16 6.33 13.95 13.17
N ALA A 17 5.83 12.75 13.45
CA ALA A 17 6.63 11.54 13.49
C ALA A 17 5.76 10.31 13.28
N ARG A 18 6.35 9.26 12.71
CA ARG A 18 5.74 7.93 12.66
C ARG A 18 6.76 6.90 13.11
N ALA A 19 6.45 6.17 14.16
CA ALA A 19 7.29 5.10 14.68
C ALA A 19 6.74 3.75 14.22
N TYR A 20 7.62 2.79 13.95
CA TYR A 20 7.26 1.43 13.57
C TYR A 20 7.61 0.46 14.69
N LYS A 21 6.58 0.01 15.40
CA LYS A 21 6.70 -0.95 16.50
C LYS A 21 6.66 -2.36 15.95
N VAL A 22 7.73 -3.09 16.17
CA VAL A 22 7.85 -4.48 15.74
C VAL A 22 7.12 -5.36 16.76
N GLY A 23 6.05 -6.01 16.33
CA GLY A 23 5.39 -7.09 17.07
C GLY A 23 5.88 -8.46 16.60
N THR A 24 5.30 -9.52 17.17
CA THR A 24 5.67 -10.91 16.85
C THR A 24 5.34 -11.30 15.41
N THR A 25 4.23 -10.79 14.88
CA THR A 25 3.71 -11.16 13.55
C THR A 25 3.51 -9.97 12.61
N LEU A 26 3.45 -8.76 13.16
CA LEU A 26 3.15 -7.54 12.39
C LEU A 26 3.96 -6.35 12.90
N ILE A 27 4.12 -5.36 12.03
CA ILE A 27 4.67 -4.06 12.38
C ILE A 27 3.52 -3.08 12.56
N GLU A 28 3.42 -2.48 13.74
CA GLU A 28 2.39 -1.52 14.12
C GLU A 28 2.92 -0.09 13.91
N PRO A 29 2.37 0.69 12.95
CA PRO A 29 2.71 2.11 12.80
C PRO A 29 2.03 2.96 13.88
N ILE A 30 2.80 3.84 14.50
CA ILE A 30 2.35 4.77 15.56
C ILE A 30 2.62 6.19 15.08
N SER A 31 1.56 6.92 14.75
CA SER A 31 1.61 8.31 14.28
C SER A 31 1.54 9.30 15.44
N PHE A 32 2.39 10.32 15.38
CA PHE A 32 2.42 11.45 16.30
C PHE A 32 2.02 12.70 15.54
N THR A 33 0.87 13.27 15.90
CA THR A 33 0.25 14.39 15.20
C THR A 33 0.13 15.60 16.11
N VAL A 34 0.40 16.78 15.56
CA VAL A 34 0.11 18.05 16.25
C VAL A 34 -1.35 18.43 15.97
N PRO A 35 -2.20 18.62 16.99
CA PRO A 35 -3.58 19.02 16.78
C PRO A 35 -3.64 20.45 16.21
N ARG A 36 -4.07 20.57 14.95
CA ARG A 36 -4.24 21.85 14.24
C ARG A 36 -5.68 21.97 13.72
N LYS A 37 -6.13 23.20 13.48
CA LYS A 37 -7.50 23.50 12.99
C LYS A 37 -7.62 23.49 11.47
N SER A 38 -6.50 23.43 10.74
CA SER A 38 -6.44 23.56 9.29
C SER A 38 -5.62 22.42 8.71
N GLU A 39 -6.11 21.85 7.62
CA GLU A 39 -5.42 20.83 6.80
C GLU A 39 -4.44 21.47 5.80
N ALA A 40 -4.29 22.80 5.82
CA ALA A 40 -3.29 23.50 5.02
C ALA A 40 -1.88 23.23 5.53
N PHE A 41 -0.90 23.31 4.64
CA PHE A 41 0.52 23.18 4.98
C PHE A 41 0.92 24.09 6.17
N GLN A 42 1.60 23.50 7.15
CA GLN A 42 2.04 24.18 8.38
C GLN A 42 3.57 24.29 8.39
N SER A 43 4.11 25.38 7.85
CA SER A 43 5.56 25.59 7.72
C SER A 43 6.32 25.67 9.06
N ASP A 44 5.62 25.99 10.16
CA ASP A 44 6.20 26.08 11.49
C ASP A 44 6.57 24.70 12.08
N ILE A 45 5.84 23.64 11.72
CA ILE A 45 6.11 22.27 12.19
C ILE A 45 6.86 21.41 11.15
N PHE A 46 6.96 21.89 9.91
CA PHE A 46 7.68 21.25 8.81
C PHE A 46 8.82 22.15 8.28
N PRO A 47 9.91 22.35 9.05
CA PRO A 47 11.07 23.06 8.52
C PRO A 47 11.74 22.26 7.38
N PRO A 48 12.55 22.92 6.52
CA PRO A 48 13.28 22.24 5.45
C PRO A 48 14.08 21.04 5.97
N CYS A 49 13.86 19.88 5.37
CA CYS A 49 14.38 18.60 5.86
C CYS A 49 15.41 18.02 4.90
N SER A 50 16.23 17.07 5.39
CA SER A 50 17.28 16.45 4.56
C SER A 50 16.70 15.76 3.34
N SER A 51 17.27 16.05 2.18
CA SER A 51 16.94 15.45 0.89
C SER A 51 17.25 13.95 0.84
N ASP A 52 16.78 13.27 -0.21
CA ASP A 52 17.26 11.94 -0.61
C ASP A 52 18.56 12.00 -1.40
N GLU A 53 18.95 13.17 -1.91
CA GLU A 53 20.19 13.34 -2.65
C GLU A 53 21.41 13.52 -1.75
N PRO A 54 22.51 12.78 -2.00
CA PRO A 54 23.78 13.03 -1.32
C PRO A 54 24.36 14.39 -1.74
N SER A 55 25.10 14.99 -0.81
CA SER A 55 25.72 16.32 -1.02
C SER A 55 27.12 16.22 -1.59
N LEU A 56 27.80 15.09 -1.36
CA LEU A 56 29.10 14.76 -1.91
C LEU A 56 29.08 13.34 -2.46
N THR A 57 29.92 13.09 -3.45
CA THR A 57 30.30 11.73 -3.84
C THR A 57 31.29 11.13 -2.84
N ALA A 58 31.49 9.81 -2.90
CA ALA A 58 32.43 9.13 -2.01
C ALA A 58 33.87 9.65 -2.19
N ASP A 59 34.33 9.80 -3.44
CA ASP A 59 35.69 10.26 -3.75
C ASP A 59 35.94 11.66 -3.21
N GLU A 60 34.99 12.58 -3.40
CA GLU A 60 35.07 13.94 -2.87
C GLU A 60 35.17 13.98 -1.34
N TRP A 61 34.43 13.10 -0.66
CA TRP A 61 34.51 12.98 0.79
C TRP A 61 35.86 12.41 1.24
N PHE A 62 36.39 11.39 0.54
CA PHE A 62 37.74 10.84 0.79
C PHE A 62 38.85 11.85 0.50
N GLU A 63 38.65 12.77 -0.44
CA GLU A 63 39.53 13.94 -0.69
C GLU A 63 39.46 14.98 0.43
N GLY A 64 38.59 14.80 1.43
CA GLY A 64 38.42 15.71 2.57
C GLY A 64 37.52 16.90 2.28
N LYS A 65 36.76 16.90 1.18
CA LYS A 65 35.74 17.95 0.93
C LYS A 65 34.61 17.82 1.94
N ASN A 66 34.04 18.96 2.31
CA ASN A 66 32.89 19.03 3.19
C ASN A 66 31.80 19.86 2.52
N ALA A 67 30.55 19.41 2.60
CA ALA A 67 29.40 20.13 2.07
C ALA A 67 28.19 19.92 2.97
N ASP A 68 27.38 20.97 3.08
CA ASP A 68 26.14 20.90 3.84
C ASP A 68 25.12 19.97 3.17
N ARG A 69 24.28 19.36 4.01
CA ARG A 69 23.22 18.48 3.52
C ARG A 69 22.25 19.26 2.63
N LYS A 70 21.92 18.69 1.47
CA LYS A 70 20.84 19.20 0.62
C LYS A 70 19.51 19.15 1.38
N LEU A 71 18.76 20.25 1.37
CA LEU A 71 17.46 20.37 2.02
C LEU A 71 16.33 20.39 0.99
N VAL A 72 15.15 19.92 1.40
CA VAL A 72 13.91 20.00 0.62
C VAL A 72 12.78 20.55 1.49
N ASP A 73 11.93 21.37 0.86
CA ASP A 73 10.67 21.82 1.44
C ASP A 73 9.58 20.76 1.19
N LEU A 74 8.70 20.57 2.17
CA LEU A 74 7.61 19.61 2.12
C LEU A 74 6.28 20.25 1.67
N GLU A 75 6.22 21.57 1.45
CA GLU A 75 5.01 22.27 1.02
C GLU A 75 4.43 21.71 -0.29
N ALA A 76 5.29 21.46 -1.28
CA ALA A 76 4.90 20.88 -2.56
C ALA A 76 4.73 19.35 -2.54
N GLY A 77 4.88 18.73 -1.36
CA GLY A 77 4.98 17.27 -1.20
C GLY A 77 6.32 16.69 -1.65
N PHE A 78 6.65 15.51 -1.15
CA PHE A 78 7.84 14.78 -1.59
C PHE A 78 7.50 13.81 -2.72
N THR A 79 7.99 14.09 -3.93
CA THR A 79 7.96 13.14 -5.04
C THR A 79 9.29 12.38 -5.07
N ALA A 80 9.25 11.08 -4.82
CA ALA A 80 10.44 10.23 -4.93
C ALA A 80 10.96 10.25 -6.38
N LYS A 81 12.19 10.72 -6.58
CA LYS A 81 12.83 10.67 -7.89
C LYS A 81 13.13 9.20 -8.25
N ALA A 82 13.16 8.89 -9.54
CA ALA A 82 13.54 7.56 -10.01
C ALA A 82 14.92 7.18 -9.45
N LYS A 83 15.02 6.00 -8.83
CA LYS A 83 16.28 5.51 -8.26
C LYS A 83 17.31 5.43 -9.38
N LYS A 84 18.41 6.21 -9.26
CA LYS A 84 19.61 5.93 -10.06
C LYS A 84 20.15 4.58 -9.61
N GLU A 85 20.27 3.64 -10.54
CA GLU A 85 20.92 2.36 -10.25
C GLU A 85 22.35 2.61 -9.77
N PHE A 86 22.69 1.96 -8.66
CA PHE A 86 24.03 1.99 -8.11
C PHE A 86 24.94 1.18 -9.02
N VAL A 87 25.78 1.86 -9.80
CA VAL A 87 26.87 1.23 -10.52
C VAL A 87 28.12 1.30 -9.63
N PRO A 88 28.59 0.19 -9.05
CA PRO A 88 29.81 0.21 -8.25
C PRO A 88 30.99 0.56 -9.15
N VAL A 89 31.60 1.73 -8.94
CA VAL A 89 32.91 2.05 -9.50
C VAL A 89 33.94 1.27 -8.69
N ALA A 90 34.38 0.14 -9.23
CA ALA A 90 35.58 -0.52 -8.73
C ALA A 90 36.75 0.46 -8.94
N VAL A 91 37.48 0.76 -7.86
CA VAL A 91 38.69 1.59 -7.92
C VAL A 91 39.76 0.80 -8.68
N GLU A 92 39.90 1.05 -9.98
CA GLU A 92 41.01 0.52 -10.77
C GLU A 92 42.20 1.48 -10.74
N LYS A 93 43.29 1.05 -10.10
CA LYS A 93 44.62 1.61 -10.36
C LYS A 93 45.24 0.83 -11.53
N GLN A 94 45.21 1.48 -12.70
CA GLN A 94 46.12 1.43 -13.85
C GLN A 94 46.55 0.06 -14.42
N ALA A 95 46.11 -0.26 -15.65
CA ALA A 95 46.94 -0.25 -16.86
C ALA A 95 46.22 -0.96 -18.04
N ALA A 96 46.20 -0.30 -19.19
CA ALA A 96 46.16 -0.85 -20.56
C ALA A 96 45.24 -2.05 -20.89
N ASN A 97 44.31 -1.75 -21.81
CA ASN A 97 43.88 -2.59 -22.93
C ASN A 97 42.92 -3.77 -22.67
N GLN A 98 41.68 -3.60 -23.17
CA GLN A 98 40.77 -4.58 -23.78
C GLN A 98 40.70 -6.00 -23.18
N GLU A 99 39.62 -6.31 -22.46
CA GLU A 99 38.52 -7.20 -22.89
C GLU A 99 37.60 -7.52 -21.70
N SER A 100 36.35 -7.07 -21.79
CA SER A 100 35.31 -7.30 -20.79
C SER A 100 34.47 -8.53 -21.16
N VAL A 101 34.66 -9.66 -20.45
CA VAL A 101 33.59 -10.64 -20.20
C VAL A 101 33.83 -11.32 -18.85
N SER A 102 32.93 -11.12 -17.87
CA SER A 102 32.39 -12.19 -16.99
C SER A 102 31.48 -11.63 -15.89
N SER A 103 30.27 -11.20 -16.28
CA SER A 103 29.14 -11.19 -15.33
C SER A 103 28.69 -12.64 -15.11
N SER A 104 28.60 -13.08 -13.84
CA SER A 104 28.08 -14.41 -13.52
C SER A 104 26.56 -14.48 -13.83
N PRO A 105 26.12 -15.34 -14.76
CA PRO A 105 24.75 -15.34 -15.32
C PRO A 105 23.64 -15.84 -14.37
N SER A 106 23.99 -16.32 -13.17
CA SER A 106 23.06 -17.03 -12.28
C SER A 106 22.16 -16.12 -11.45
N LYS A 107 22.59 -14.90 -11.10
CA LYS A 107 21.79 -13.99 -10.26
C LYS A 107 20.71 -13.25 -11.05
N GLU A 108 21.04 -12.78 -12.25
CA GLU A 108 20.11 -12.08 -13.14
C GLU A 108 18.94 -12.97 -13.56
N LYS A 109 19.23 -14.22 -13.91
CA LYS A 109 18.22 -15.21 -14.29
C LYS A 109 17.24 -15.50 -13.14
N ASN A 110 17.74 -15.56 -11.90
CA ASN A 110 16.94 -15.81 -10.71
C ASN A 110 15.97 -14.65 -10.40
N TYR A 111 16.39 -13.39 -10.64
CA TYR A 111 15.50 -12.23 -10.49
C TYR A 111 14.43 -12.16 -11.60
N GLN A 112 14.79 -12.51 -12.83
CA GLN A 112 13.84 -12.55 -13.94
C GLN A 112 12.79 -13.65 -13.74
N GLU A 113 13.20 -14.83 -13.29
CA GLU A 113 12.29 -15.94 -12.96
C GLU A 113 11.35 -15.56 -11.80
N ALA A 114 11.86 -14.94 -10.74
CA ALA A 114 11.04 -14.47 -9.63
C ALA A 114 10.01 -13.40 -10.04
N PHE A 115 10.39 -12.49 -10.95
CA PHE A 115 9.47 -11.48 -11.48
C PHE A 115 8.34 -12.09 -12.32
N HIS A 116 8.68 -13.07 -13.16
CA HIS A 116 7.69 -13.79 -13.97
C HIS A 116 6.73 -14.62 -13.12
N GLU A 117 7.22 -15.28 -12.06
CA GLU A 117 6.37 -16.05 -11.15
C GLU A 117 5.42 -15.13 -10.37
N ALA A 118 5.94 -14.01 -9.82
CA ALA A 118 5.11 -13.02 -9.12
C ALA A 118 4.02 -12.41 -10.03
N ARG A 119 4.31 -12.21 -11.32
CA ARG A 119 3.33 -11.74 -12.29
C ARG A 119 2.23 -12.78 -12.55
N LYS A 120 2.62 -14.04 -12.68
CA LYS A 120 1.68 -15.16 -12.89
C LYS A 120 0.76 -15.36 -11.68
N GLU A 121 1.31 -15.31 -10.48
CA GLU A 121 0.55 -15.40 -9.23
C GLU A 121 -0.47 -14.25 -9.12
N ASN A 122 -0.07 -13.02 -9.47
CA ASN A 122 -1.00 -11.88 -9.46
C ASN A 122 -2.17 -12.06 -10.44
N GLU A 123 -1.91 -12.59 -11.64
CA GLU A 123 -2.99 -12.88 -12.60
C GLU A 123 -3.91 -13.99 -12.10
N GLU A 124 -3.38 -15.03 -11.46
CA GLU A 124 -4.19 -16.10 -10.86
C GLU A 124 -5.04 -15.57 -9.69
N LEU A 125 -4.46 -14.74 -8.81
CA LEU A 125 -5.16 -14.13 -7.69
C LEU A 125 -6.28 -13.20 -8.17
N LYS A 126 -6.06 -12.38 -9.21
CA LYS A 126 -7.12 -11.59 -9.84
C LYS A 126 -8.24 -12.46 -10.39
N GLY A 127 -7.90 -13.59 -11.02
CA GLY A 127 -8.89 -14.58 -11.49
C GLY A 127 -9.73 -15.15 -10.34
N LYS A 128 -9.09 -15.54 -9.23
CA LYS A 128 -9.77 -16.04 -8.02
C LYS A 128 -10.68 -14.99 -7.39
N ILE A 129 -10.25 -13.73 -7.35
CA ILE A 129 -11.06 -12.61 -6.86
C ILE A 129 -12.31 -12.44 -7.73
N SER A 130 -12.15 -12.38 -9.05
CA SER A 130 -13.27 -12.26 -9.99
C SER A 130 -14.29 -13.41 -9.85
N GLN A 131 -13.82 -14.65 -9.70
CA GLN A 131 -14.72 -15.79 -9.44
C GLN A 131 -15.46 -15.68 -8.11
N LYS A 132 -14.78 -15.22 -7.05
CA LYS A 132 -15.41 -14.97 -5.75
C LYS A 132 -16.47 -13.87 -5.84
N ASP A 133 -16.21 -12.79 -6.57
CA ASP A 133 -17.17 -11.70 -6.77
C ASP A 133 -18.45 -12.17 -7.48
N VAL A 134 -18.29 -13.02 -8.50
CA VAL A 134 -19.45 -13.65 -9.18
C VAL A 134 -20.23 -14.54 -8.22
N LYS A 135 -19.54 -15.36 -7.42
CA LYS A 135 -20.21 -16.24 -6.44
C LYS A 135 -20.95 -15.46 -5.36
N ILE A 136 -20.36 -14.36 -4.87
CA ILE A 136 -20.99 -13.46 -3.91
C ILE A 136 -22.29 -12.92 -4.50
N ARG A 137 -22.25 -12.39 -5.73
CA ARG A 137 -23.44 -11.86 -6.41
C ARG A 137 -24.54 -12.91 -6.57
N VAL A 138 -24.18 -14.14 -6.94
CA VAL A 138 -25.17 -15.23 -7.08
C VAL A 138 -25.81 -15.58 -5.73
N LEU A 139 -25.01 -15.65 -4.66
CA LEU A 139 -25.52 -15.94 -3.32
C LEU A 139 -26.40 -14.80 -2.79
N GLU A 140 -26.06 -13.55 -3.07
CA GLU A 140 -26.89 -12.39 -2.72
C GLU A 140 -28.26 -12.46 -3.40
N ILE A 141 -28.29 -12.80 -4.69
CA ILE A 141 -29.56 -12.99 -5.43
C ILE A 141 -30.40 -14.12 -4.83
N GLU A 142 -29.78 -15.25 -4.47
CA GLU A 142 -30.50 -16.38 -3.86
C GLU A 142 -31.06 -16.00 -2.48
N ILE A 143 -30.29 -15.26 -1.68
CA ILE A 143 -30.75 -14.75 -0.39
C ILE A 143 -31.97 -13.84 -0.57
N ASP A 144 -31.95 -12.93 -1.55
CA ASP A 144 -33.07 -12.03 -1.80
C ASP A 144 -34.31 -12.77 -2.33
N LYS A 145 -34.10 -13.81 -3.15
CA LYS A 145 -35.19 -14.69 -3.61
C LYS A 145 -35.84 -15.43 -2.45
N LEU A 146 -35.05 -16.08 -1.59
CA LEU A 146 -35.55 -16.78 -0.40
C LEU A 146 -36.26 -15.83 0.56
N ARG A 147 -35.75 -14.60 0.74
CA ARG A 147 -36.43 -13.57 1.54
C ARG A 147 -37.80 -13.21 0.97
N THR A 148 -37.93 -13.14 -0.35
CA THR A 148 -39.19 -12.87 -1.03
C THR A 148 -40.17 -14.03 -0.84
N GLU A 149 -39.72 -15.27 -1.05
CA GLU A 149 -40.55 -16.48 -0.83
C GLU A 149 -41.03 -16.57 0.63
N VAL A 150 -40.16 -16.29 1.61
CA VAL A 150 -40.53 -16.24 3.04
C VAL A 150 -41.59 -15.16 3.31
N ALA A 151 -41.46 -13.99 2.70
CA ALA A 151 -42.43 -12.91 2.83
C ALA A 151 -43.79 -13.28 2.21
N GLU A 152 -43.81 -13.93 1.05
CA GLU A 152 -45.03 -14.42 0.40
C GLU A 152 -45.72 -15.51 1.23
N ILE A 153 -44.96 -16.46 1.76
CA ILE A 153 -45.49 -17.50 2.66
C ILE A 153 -46.12 -16.86 3.90
N SER A 154 -45.44 -15.90 4.53
CA SER A 154 -45.97 -15.18 5.69
C SER A 154 -47.27 -14.41 5.39
N LEU A 155 -47.39 -13.83 4.19
CA LEU A 155 -48.62 -13.18 3.73
C LEU A 155 -49.75 -14.18 3.44
N SER A 156 -49.43 -15.35 2.88
CA SER A 156 -50.41 -16.40 2.58
C SER A 156 -51.01 -17.01 3.86
N GLN A 157 -50.19 -17.27 4.88
CA GLN A 157 -50.63 -17.76 6.19
C GLN A 157 -51.55 -16.75 6.89
N LYS A 158 -51.27 -15.46 6.73
CA LYS A 158 -52.11 -14.38 7.28
C LYS A 158 -53.47 -14.24 6.59
N ASN A 159 -53.58 -14.66 5.33
CA ASN A 159 -54.85 -14.65 4.58
C ASN A 159 -55.71 -15.91 4.83
N GLU A 160 -55.11 -17.05 5.19
CA GLU A 160 -55.85 -18.27 5.57
C GLU A 160 -56.50 -18.19 6.98
N GLU A 161 -56.02 -17.31 7.87
CA GLU A 161 -56.57 -17.12 9.22
C GLU A 161 -57.84 -16.23 9.28
N LEU A 162 -58.34 -15.70 8.16
CA LEU A 162 -59.62 -14.96 8.10
C LEU A 162 -60.79 -15.95 7.88
N PRO A 163 -61.69 -16.16 8.87
CA PRO A 163 -62.61 -17.29 8.83
C PRO A 163 -63.72 -17.14 7.79
N HIS A 164 -64.01 -18.24 7.10
CA HIS A 164 -65.26 -18.51 6.42
C HIS A 164 -66.45 -18.35 7.39
N SER A 165 -67.05 -17.16 7.42
CA SER A 165 -68.40 -16.99 7.93
C SER A 165 -69.39 -17.51 6.88
N SER A 166 -69.82 -18.76 7.02
CA SER A 166 -71.13 -19.16 6.52
C SER A 166 -71.74 -20.33 7.29
N ASN A 167 -72.72 -19.95 8.11
CA ASN A 167 -74.00 -20.60 8.41
C ASN A 167 -74.05 -22.06 8.91
N ALA A 168 -74.61 -22.24 10.10
CA ALA A 168 -75.47 -23.38 10.41
C ALA A 168 -76.47 -23.07 11.55
N THR A 169 -77.74 -22.94 11.14
CA THR A 169 -78.99 -23.38 11.78
C THR A 169 -78.89 -24.18 13.08
N ILE A 170 -79.63 -23.80 14.13
CA ILE A 170 -80.25 -24.74 15.09
C ILE A 170 -81.64 -24.20 15.50
N GLU A 171 -82.59 -25.14 15.54
CA GLU A 171 -84.00 -25.09 15.95
C GLU A 171 -84.30 -24.45 17.32
#